data_AF-A0A9E1TR11-F1
#
_entry.id   AF-A0A9E1TR11-F1
#
_cell.length_a   1.000
_cell.length_b   1.000
_cell.length_c   1.000
_cell.angle_alpha   90.00
_cell.angle_beta   90.00
_cell.angle_gamma   90.00
#
_symmetry.space_group_name_H-M   'P 1'
#
loop_
_entity.id
_entity.type
_entity.pdbx_description
1 polymer ?
#
loop_
_entity_poly.entity_id
_entity_poly.type
_entity_poly.pdbx_seq_one_letter_code
_entity_poly.pdbx_strand_id
1 'polypeptide(L)' 'MPPLPLLTAHQGGWDEIALVAGPLALVAGILWLADRRARRMGGPTEPNAD' A
#
# COMPACT_ATOMS: atom_id res chain seq x y z
N MET A 1 -33.43 28.76 12.23
CA MET A 1 -33.08 27.35 11.98
C MET A 1 -31.95 27.36 10.95
N PRO A 2 -30.66 27.23 11.33
CA PRO A 2 -29.61 27.21 10.31
C PRO A 2 -29.73 25.93 9.47
N PRO A 3 -29.49 26.00 8.16
CA PRO A 3 -29.54 24.82 7.31
C PRO A 3 -28.41 23.85 7.68
N LEU A 4 -28.68 22.55 7.56
CA LEU A 4 -27.80 21.44 7.95
C LEU A 4 -26.66 21.04 6.95
N PRO A 5 -26.40 21.69 5.78
CA PRO A 5 -25.43 21.15 4.83
C PRO A 5 -23.97 21.33 5.26
N LEU A 6 -23.70 22.13 6.30
CA LEU A 6 -22.36 22.30 6.89
C LEU A 6 -21.87 21.04 7.62
N LEU A 7 -22.78 20.15 8.05
CA LEU A 7 -22.44 18.94 8.81
C LEU A 7 -22.04 17.76 7.90
N THR A 8 -22.36 17.83 6.59
CA THR A 8 -22.10 16.77 5.61
C THR A 8 -21.02 17.12 4.59
N ALA A 9 -20.44 18.33 4.65
CA ALA A 9 -19.22 18.64 3.94
C ALA A 9 -18.10 17.79 4.56
N HIS A 10 -17.97 16.59 4.03
CA HIS A 10 -17.07 15.53 4.47
C HIS A 10 -15.73 16.13 4.89
N GLN A 11 -15.44 16.05 6.19
CA GLN A 11 -14.11 16.26 6.70
C GLN A 11 -13.22 15.14 6.14
N GLY A 12 -12.19 15.54 5.43
CA GLY A 12 -11.27 14.65 4.74
C GLY A 12 -11.51 14.62 3.24
N GLY A 13 -10.69 15.36 2.51
CA GLY A 13 -10.67 15.32 1.05
C GLY A 13 -9.99 14.06 0.53
N TRP A 14 -10.15 13.83 -0.77
CA TRP A 14 -9.41 12.79 -1.48
C TRP A 14 -7.89 13.05 -1.51
N ASP A 15 -7.47 14.29 -1.26
CA ASP A 15 -6.07 14.68 -1.13
C ASP A 15 -5.43 14.08 0.13
N GLU A 16 -6.12 14.12 1.27
CA GLU A 16 -5.66 13.51 2.52
C GLU A 16 -5.51 11.99 2.38
N ILE A 17 -6.46 11.33 1.71
CA ILE A 17 -6.36 9.90 1.41
C ILE A 17 -5.18 9.64 0.46
N ALA A 18 -5.00 10.47 -0.57
CA ALA A 18 -3.88 10.31 -1.51
C ALA A 18 -2.52 10.45 -0.81
N LEU A 19 -2.40 11.35 0.16
CA LEU A 19 -1.18 11.56 0.95
C LEU A 19 -0.80 10.32 1.79
N VAL A 20 -1.77 9.49 2.19
CA VAL A 20 -1.53 8.24 2.93
C VAL A 20 -1.41 7.04 1.99
N ALA A 21 -2.34 6.90 1.06
CA ALA A 21 -2.41 5.78 0.14
C ALA A 21 -1.22 5.75 -0.83
N GLY A 22 -0.70 6.90 -1.24
CA GLY A 22 0.46 7.01 -2.13
C GLY A 22 1.71 6.34 -1.55
N PRO A 23 2.21 6.78 -0.38
CA PRO A 23 3.34 6.13 0.30
C PRO A 23 3.09 4.65 0.62
N LEU A 24 1.87 4.28 1.04
CA LEU A 24 1.52 2.89 1.33
C LEU A 24 1.64 2.01 0.07
N ALA A 25 1.06 2.48 -1.04
CA ALA A 25 1.09 1.78 -2.32
C ALA A 25 2.51 1.69 -2.88
N LEU A 26 3.34 2.72 -2.69
CA LEU A 26 4.74 2.71 -3.09
C LEU A 26 5.52 1.61 -2.36
N VAL A 27 5.42 1.56 -1.03
CA VAL A 27 6.11 0.54 -0.22
C VAL A 27 5.60 -0.87 -0.54
N ALA A 28 4.27 -1.05 -0.60
CA ALA A 28 3.66 -2.32 -0.96
C ALA A 28 4.08 -2.78 -2.36
N GLY A 29 4.13 -1.86 -3.33
CA GLY A 29 4.55 -2.13 -4.70
C GLY A 29 6.02 -2.57 -4.79
N ILE A 30 6.91 -1.90 -4.05
CA ILE A 30 8.33 -2.28 -3.98
C ILE A 30 8.49 -3.67 -3.36
N LEU A 31 7.82 -3.93 -2.24
CA LEU A 31 7.90 -5.22 -1.56
C LEU A 31 7.36 -6.35 -2.43
N TRP A 32 6.23 -6.12 -3.09
CA TRP A 32 5.65 -7.06 -4.04
C TRP A 32 6.59 -7.35 -5.21
N LEU A 33 7.24 -6.33 -5.76
CA LEU A 33 8.19 -6.49 -6.86
C LEU A 33 9.43 -7.29 -6.42
N ALA A 34 9.93 -7.01 -5.21
CA ALA A 34 11.06 -7.73 -4.62
C ALA A 34 10.74 -9.21 -4.39
N ASP A 35 9.59 -9.52 -3.79
CA ASP A 35 9.10 -10.89 -3.57
C ASP A 35 8.92 -11.63 -4.91
N ARG A 36 8.29 -10.99 -5.90
CA ARG A 36 8.15 -11.54 -7.25
C ARG A 36 9.50 -11.86 -7.89
N ARG A 37 10.51 -10.99 -7.70
CA ARG A 37 11.87 -11.21 -8.21
C ARG A 37 12.56 -12.35 -7.47
N ALA A 38 12.46 -12.41 -6.14
CA ALA A 38 13.03 -13.46 -5.32
C ALA A 38 12.50 -14.85 -5.72
N ARG A 39 11.18 -14.98 -5.91
CA ARG A 39 10.55 -16.22 -6.39
C ARG A 39 11.06 -16.68 -7.76
N ARG A 40 11.36 -15.73 -8.66
CA ARG A 40 11.90 -16.03 -9.99
C ARG A 40 13.35 -16.51 -9.96
N MET A 41 14.12 -16.13 -8.95
CA MET A 41 15.54 -16.50 -8.83
C MET A 41 15.74 -17.92 -8.28
N GLY A 42 14.66 -18.65 -8.00
CA GLY A 42 14.71 -19.92 -7.28
C GLY A 42 15.03 -19.66 -5.81
N GLY A 43 14.16 -20.12 -4.91
CA GLY A 43 14.41 -20.02 -3.47
C GLY A 43 15.76 -20.66 -3.11
N PRO A 44 16.36 -20.30 -1.96
CA PRO A 44 17.68 -20.80 -1.56
C PRO A 44 17.74 -22.31 -1.78
N THR A 45 18.69 -22.75 -2.61
CA THR A 45 19.05 -24.16 -2.70
C THR A 45 19.56 -24.54 -1.32
N GLU A 46 18.71 -25.16 -0.49
CA GLU A 46 19.19 -25.85 0.70
C GLU A 46 20.21 -26.89 0.21
N PRO A 47 21.48 -26.83 0.65
CA PRO A 47 22.41 -27.88 0.34
C PRO A 47 21.91 -29.14 1.04
N ASN A 48 21.66 -30.17 0.24
CA ASN A 48 21.39 -31.55 0.64
C ASN A 48 22.28 -31.91 1.85
N ALA A 49 21.69 -31.99 3.04
CA ALA A 49 22.32 -32.67 4.16
C ALA A 49 22.10 -34.17 3.89
N ASP A 50 23.19 -34.84 3.55
CA ASP A 50 23.28 -36.25 3.18
C ASP A 50 22.55 -37.20 4.15
#